data_AF-A0A4Q5SSZ8-F1
#
_entry.id   AF-A0A4Q5SSZ8-F1
#
_cell.length_a   1.000
_cell.length_b   1.000
_cell.length_c   1.000
_cell.angle_alpha   90.00
_cell.angle_beta   90.00
_cell.angle_gamma   90.00
#
_symmetry.space_group_name_H-M   'P 1'
#
loop_
_entity.id
_entity.type
_entity.pdbx_description
1 polymer ?
#
loop_
_entity_poly.entity_id
_entity_poly.type
_entity_poly.pdbx_seq_one_letter_code
_entity_poly.pdbx_strand_id
1 'polypeptide(L)'
;MSGLEPGVRSVTAGRALIELGYEAESPVAARALVERLAQSFARSVDLDGERHLIQLVWGIAVAPFGDDDEVRLTEGAEAALEQARTDAGIVSIDLSQAHAAFDGAALVRELPRAIAAGQLFLQYQPKVNVRREMVTGAEALVRWHHPVRGLILPGEFINAAEDGGEIVGLTLWTLRQVIADQQVLAAHGHDMPVFINISGVLLADDAFVAEACRIITES
;
A
#
# COMPACT_ATOMS: atom_id res chain seq x y z
N MET A 1 -16.71 -19.87 -17.76
CA MET A 1 -15.80 -19.58 -16.63
C MET A 1 -16.03 -20.65 -15.58
N SER A 2 -15.19 -21.69 -15.53
CA SER A 2 -15.18 -22.56 -14.35
C SER A 2 -14.75 -21.70 -13.16
N GLY A 3 -15.46 -21.82 -12.04
CA GLY A 3 -15.15 -21.08 -10.83
C GLY A 3 -13.68 -21.26 -10.44
N LEU A 4 -13.13 -20.22 -9.81
CA LEU A 4 -11.85 -20.28 -9.12
C LEU A 4 -11.78 -21.54 -8.23
N GLU A 5 -10.57 -22.02 -7.92
CA GLU A 5 -10.39 -23.20 -7.07
C GLU A 5 -11.24 -23.10 -5.78
N PRO A 6 -11.84 -24.20 -5.29
CA PRO A 6 -12.66 -24.18 -4.08
C PRO A 6 -11.92 -23.51 -2.91
N GLY A 7 -12.50 -22.47 -2.33
CA GLY A 7 -11.90 -21.73 -1.21
C GLY A 7 -11.26 -20.39 -1.58
N VAL A 8 -11.12 -20.07 -2.87
CA VAL A 8 -10.68 -18.73 -3.31
C VAL A 8 -11.87 -17.77 -3.29
N ARG A 9 -11.78 -16.74 -2.45
CA ARG A 9 -12.65 -15.57 -2.47
C ARG A 9 -12.09 -14.56 -3.46
N SER A 10 -12.94 -13.99 -4.30
CA SER A 10 -12.54 -12.91 -5.20
C SER A 10 -13.44 -11.69 -5.02
N VAL A 11 -12.84 -10.51 -4.90
CA VAL A 11 -13.55 -9.24 -4.87
C VAL A 11 -13.02 -8.37 -6.00
N THR A 12 -13.93 -7.71 -6.73
CA THR A 12 -13.52 -6.69 -7.70
C THR A 12 -13.38 -5.36 -6.97
N ALA A 13 -12.15 -4.84 -6.91
CA ALA A 13 -11.82 -3.57 -6.30
C ALA A 13 -11.68 -2.51 -7.41
N GLY A 14 -12.71 -1.69 -7.62
CA GLY A 14 -12.68 -0.70 -8.70
C GLY A 14 -12.79 -1.30 -10.12
N ARG A 15 -12.11 -0.70 -11.11
CA ARG A 15 -12.31 -1.05 -12.55
C ARG A 15 -11.29 -2.03 -13.12
N ALA A 16 -10.14 -2.19 -12.49
CA ALA A 16 -9.00 -2.94 -13.04
C ALA A 16 -8.22 -3.73 -11.98
N LEU A 17 -8.75 -3.84 -10.76
CA LEU A 17 -8.13 -4.59 -9.67
C LEU A 17 -9.08 -5.69 -9.20
N ILE A 18 -8.52 -6.87 -9.00
CA ILE A 18 -9.20 -8.04 -8.46
C ILE A 18 -8.36 -8.50 -7.26
N GLU A 19 -9.00 -8.55 -6.11
CA GLU A 19 -8.43 -9.10 -4.89
C GLU A 19 -8.79 -10.58 -4.79
N LEU A 20 -7.81 -11.40 -4.41
CA LEU A 20 -7.97 -12.84 -4.22
C LEU A 20 -7.56 -13.20 -2.79
N GLY A 21 -8.49 -13.71 -2.00
CA GLY A 21 -8.24 -14.23 -0.67
C GLY A 21 -8.38 -15.75 -0.65
N TYR A 22 -7.35 -16.47 -0.19
CA TYR A 22 -7.36 -17.92 -0.10
C TYR A 22 -6.36 -18.41 0.94
N GLU A 23 -6.59 -19.62 1.44
CA GLU A 23 -5.68 -20.30 2.36
C GLU A 23 -4.72 -21.20 1.57
N ALA A 24 -3.49 -21.31 2.04
CA ALA A 24 -2.48 -22.19 1.45
C ALA A 24 -1.61 -22.82 2.55
N GLU A 25 -1.10 -24.01 2.27
CA GLU A 25 -0.26 -24.76 3.24
C GLU A 25 1.08 -24.09 3.52
N SER A 26 1.56 -23.23 2.61
CA SER A 26 2.82 -22.50 2.76
C SER A 26 2.87 -21.27 1.84
N PRO A 27 3.76 -20.29 2.10
CA PRO A 27 3.99 -19.16 1.19
C PRO A 27 4.38 -19.59 -0.23
N VAL A 28 5.11 -20.69 -0.36
CA VAL A 28 5.48 -21.28 -1.65
C VAL A 28 4.24 -21.80 -2.39
N ALA A 29 3.36 -22.51 -1.68
CA ALA A 29 2.10 -22.99 -2.25
C ALA A 29 1.18 -21.83 -2.66
N ALA A 30 1.15 -20.76 -1.86
CA ALA A 30 0.39 -19.56 -2.17
C ALA A 30 0.87 -18.93 -3.50
N ARG A 31 2.18 -18.68 -3.60
CA ARG A 31 2.77 -18.16 -4.84
C ARG A 31 2.50 -19.07 -6.04
N ALA A 32 2.58 -20.39 -5.87
CA ALA A 32 2.35 -21.34 -6.95
C ALA A 32 0.91 -21.29 -7.50
N LEU A 33 -0.11 -20.97 -6.69
CA LEU A 33 -1.48 -20.75 -7.20
C LEU A 33 -1.52 -19.53 -8.12
N VAL A 34 -0.91 -18.43 -7.71
CA VAL A 34 -0.86 -17.19 -8.49
C VAL A 34 -0.09 -17.38 -9.79
N GLU A 35 1.00 -18.14 -9.78
CA GLU A 35 1.75 -18.51 -10.98
C GLU A 35 0.89 -19.33 -11.96
N ARG A 36 0.08 -20.28 -11.47
CA ARG A 36 -0.87 -21.03 -12.32
C ARG A 36 -1.93 -20.11 -12.94
N LEU A 37 -2.47 -19.18 -12.15
CA LEU A 37 -3.43 -18.19 -12.63
C LEU A 37 -2.79 -17.30 -13.70
N ALA A 38 -1.62 -16.73 -13.43
CA ALA A 38 -0.86 -15.92 -14.40
C ALA A 38 -0.62 -16.65 -15.72
N GLN A 39 -0.24 -17.93 -15.65
CA GLN A 39 -0.01 -18.75 -16.83
C GLN A 39 -1.29 -18.99 -17.65
N SER A 40 -2.46 -19.03 -17.01
CA SER A 40 -3.75 -19.19 -17.70
C SER A 40 -4.12 -17.96 -18.54
N PHE A 41 -3.75 -16.76 -18.07
CA PHE A 41 -3.95 -15.48 -18.77
C PHE A 41 -2.85 -15.15 -19.78
N ALA A 42 -1.77 -15.93 -19.84
CA ALA A 42 -0.72 -15.80 -20.86
C ALA A 42 -1.21 -16.16 -22.28
N ARG A 43 -2.40 -16.75 -22.42
CA ARG A 43 -3.03 -17.05 -23.71
C ARG A 43 -4.10 -16.00 -24.03
N SER A 44 -4.28 -15.73 -25.33
CA SER A 44 -5.36 -14.85 -25.79
C SER A 44 -6.72 -15.36 -25.33
N VAL A 45 -7.53 -14.48 -24.76
CA VAL A 45 -8.92 -14.74 -24.38
C VAL A 45 -9.84 -14.22 -25.47
N ASP A 46 -10.89 -14.98 -25.80
CA ASP A 46 -11.94 -14.53 -26.70
C ASP A 46 -12.93 -13.65 -25.93
N LEU A 47 -13.04 -12.39 -26.33
CA LEU A 47 -14.02 -11.43 -25.85
C LEU A 47 -14.84 -10.98 -27.05
N ASP A 48 -16.12 -11.36 -27.08
CA ASP A 48 -17.07 -11.04 -28.16
C ASP A 48 -16.60 -11.39 -29.58
N GLY A 49 -15.86 -12.50 -29.73
CA GLY A 49 -15.36 -12.99 -31.01
C GLY A 49 -14.00 -12.42 -31.42
N GLU A 50 -13.42 -11.55 -30.59
CA GLU A 50 -12.09 -10.99 -30.78
C GLU A 50 -11.08 -11.57 -29.79
N ARG A 51 -9.87 -11.86 -30.26
CA ARG A 51 -8.80 -12.43 -29.43
C ARG A 51 -7.96 -11.32 -28.81
N HIS A 52 -8.06 -11.17 -27.49
CA HIS A 52 -7.29 -10.19 -26.73
C HIS A 52 -6.25 -10.87 -25.85
N LEU A 53 -5.07 -10.26 -25.75
CA LEU A 53 -4.08 -10.62 -24.75
C LEU A 53 -4.29 -9.76 -23.50
N ILE A 54 -4.51 -10.39 -22.35
CA ILE A 54 -4.70 -9.68 -21.07
C ILE A 54 -3.37 -9.70 -20.33
N GLN A 55 -2.81 -8.53 -20.04
CA GLN A 55 -1.63 -8.40 -19.18
C GLN A 55 -2.08 -8.13 -17.75
N LEU A 56 -1.64 -8.98 -16.83
CA LEU A 56 -1.92 -8.85 -15.40
C LEU A 56 -0.62 -8.62 -14.65
N VAL A 57 -0.67 -7.73 -13.66
CA VAL A 57 0.39 -7.50 -12.67
C VAL A 57 -0.05 -8.15 -11.37
N TRP A 58 0.85 -8.83 -10.69
CA TRP A 58 0.52 -9.65 -9.52
C TRP A 58 1.34 -9.23 -8.30
N GLY A 59 0.63 -8.80 -7.26
CA GLY A 59 1.15 -8.63 -5.90
C GLY A 59 0.57 -9.69 -4.98
N ILE A 60 1.41 -10.30 -4.15
CA ILE A 60 1.00 -11.32 -3.18
C ILE A 60 1.48 -10.89 -1.80
N ALA A 61 0.61 -10.97 -0.80
CA ALA A 61 1.01 -10.97 0.60
C ALA A 61 0.59 -12.29 1.25
N VAL A 62 1.44 -12.83 2.11
CA VAL A 62 1.18 -14.07 2.86
C VAL A 62 1.41 -13.82 4.34
N ALA A 63 0.47 -14.24 5.18
CA ALA A 63 0.59 -14.22 6.63
C ALA A 63 0.27 -15.60 7.23
N PRO A 64 0.71 -15.90 8.46
CA PRO A 64 0.35 -17.13 9.16
C PRO A 64 -1.18 -17.25 9.36
N PHE A 65 -1.68 -18.48 9.34
CA PHE A 65 -3.10 -18.75 9.61
C PHE A 65 -3.49 -18.30 11.03
N GLY A 66 -4.62 -17.59 11.16
CA GLY A 66 -5.11 -17.02 12.42
C GLY A 66 -4.55 -15.64 12.77
N ASP A 67 -3.74 -15.04 11.89
CA ASP A 67 -3.44 -13.61 11.91
C ASP A 67 -4.59 -12.89 11.17
N ASP A 68 -5.66 -12.55 11.90
CA ASP A 68 -6.94 -12.06 11.35
C ASP A 68 -6.90 -10.58 10.88
N ASP A 69 -5.71 -10.02 10.65
CA ASP A 69 -5.55 -8.66 10.14
C ASP A 69 -5.66 -8.62 8.61
N GLU A 70 -6.90 -8.72 8.12
CA GLU A 70 -7.23 -8.60 6.69
C GLU A 70 -6.73 -7.26 6.10
N VAL A 71 -6.67 -6.20 6.90
CA VAL A 71 -6.16 -4.89 6.46
C VAL A 71 -4.67 -4.99 6.15
N ARG A 72 -3.88 -5.58 7.06
CA ARG A 72 -2.43 -5.80 6.87
C ARG A 72 -2.12 -6.67 5.65
N LEU A 73 -2.91 -7.72 5.43
CA LEU A 73 -2.80 -8.56 4.23
C LEU A 73 -3.09 -7.77 2.95
N THR A 74 -4.13 -6.94 2.97
CA THR A 74 -4.51 -6.09 1.83
C THR A 74 -3.43 -5.05 1.53
N GLU A 75 -2.97 -4.31 2.54
CA GLU A 75 -1.89 -3.32 2.40
C GLU A 75 -0.60 -3.95 1.87
N GLY A 76 -0.26 -5.17 2.35
CA GLY A 76 0.90 -5.92 1.87
C GLY A 76 0.75 -6.34 0.41
N ALA A 77 -0.43 -6.81 0.01
CA ALA A 77 -0.69 -7.23 -1.36
C ALA A 77 -0.66 -6.03 -2.32
N GLU A 78 -1.18 -4.87 -1.91
CA GLU A 78 -1.10 -3.62 -2.66
C GLU A 78 0.35 -3.14 -2.80
N ALA A 79 1.14 -3.17 -1.72
CA ALA A 79 2.55 -2.80 -1.77
C ALA A 79 3.35 -3.72 -2.72
N ALA A 80 3.09 -5.03 -2.67
CA ALA A 80 3.66 -6.00 -3.59
C ALA A 80 3.24 -5.70 -5.04
N LEU A 81 1.96 -5.35 -5.27
CA LEU A 81 1.43 -5.04 -6.59
C LEU A 81 2.10 -3.80 -7.19
N GLU A 82 2.29 -2.75 -6.38
CA GLU A 82 2.95 -1.53 -6.83
C GLU A 82 4.41 -1.77 -7.19
N GLN A 83 5.13 -2.56 -6.37
CA GLN A 83 6.49 -2.98 -6.71
C GLN A 83 6.52 -3.79 -8.01
N ALA A 84 5.55 -4.70 -8.20
CA ALA A 84 5.43 -5.51 -9.41
C ALA A 84 5.17 -4.69 -10.69
N ARG A 85 4.55 -3.50 -10.58
CA ARG A 85 4.38 -2.57 -11.71
C ARG A 85 5.70 -2.00 -12.21
N THR A 86 6.67 -1.83 -11.32
CA THR A 86 8.00 -1.29 -11.66
C THR A 86 8.92 -2.38 -12.20
N ASP A 87 8.97 -3.53 -11.52
CA ASP A 87 9.94 -4.59 -11.80
C ASP A 87 9.50 -5.57 -12.90
N ALA A 88 8.24 -5.48 -13.36
CA ALA A 88 7.58 -6.41 -14.28
C ALA A 88 7.66 -7.87 -13.81
N GLY A 89 6.69 -8.31 -13.00
CA GLY A 89 6.62 -9.71 -12.57
C GLY A 89 5.60 -10.00 -11.48
N ILE A 90 5.78 -11.13 -10.80
CA ILE A 90 5.01 -11.51 -9.60
C ILE A 90 5.88 -11.21 -8.38
N VAL A 91 5.48 -10.20 -7.60
CA VAL A 91 6.13 -9.85 -6.32
C VAL A 91 5.34 -10.47 -5.18
N SER A 92 6.06 -11.04 -4.20
CA SER A 92 5.47 -11.65 -3.02
C SER A 92 6.14 -11.09 -1.77
N ILE A 93 5.34 -10.66 -0.81
CA ILE A 93 5.77 -10.20 0.51
C ILE A 93 5.32 -11.23 1.55
N ASP A 94 6.26 -11.69 2.36
CA ASP A 94 6.00 -12.61 3.47
C ASP A 94 5.89 -11.81 4.78
N LEU A 95 4.65 -11.65 5.24
CA LEU A 95 4.30 -10.92 6.47
C LEU A 95 4.51 -11.78 7.74
N SER A 96 4.91 -13.05 7.61
CA SER A 96 5.27 -13.90 8.75
C SER A 96 6.64 -13.56 9.33
N GLN A 97 7.55 -13.05 8.49
CA GLN A 97 8.87 -12.59 8.93
C GLN A 97 8.78 -11.26 9.72
N ALA A 98 7.73 -10.47 9.47
CA ALA A 98 7.38 -9.34 10.32
C ALA A 98 6.89 -9.81 11.71
N HIS A 99 6.52 -11.08 11.90
CA HIS A 99 5.94 -11.59 13.14
C HIS A 99 6.96 -11.97 14.24
N ALA A 100 8.25 -11.63 14.08
CA ALA A 100 9.21 -11.67 15.18
C ALA A 100 8.87 -10.59 16.21
N ALA A 101 7.84 -10.84 17.03
CA ALA A 101 7.35 -10.04 18.15
C ALA A 101 7.66 -8.54 17.99
N PHE A 102 6.88 -7.87 17.14
CA PHE A 102 6.92 -6.41 17.02
C PHE A 102 6.69 -5.80 18.41
N ASP A 103 7.75 -5.32 19.05
CA ASP A 103 7.60 -4.29 20.07
C ASP A 103 7.31 -2.99 19.30
N GLY A 104 6.02 -2.72 19.05
CA GLY A 104 5.58 -1.49 18.40
C GLY A 104 6.16 -0.26 19.10
N ALA A 105 6.35 -0.31 20.42
CA ALA A 105 7.02 0.75 21.16
C ALA A 105 8.52 0.86 20.84
N ALA A 106 9.22 -0.24 20.51
CA ALA A 106 10.59 -0.17 20.01
C ALA A 106 10.68 0.50 18.65
N LEU A 107 9.79 0.15 17.73
CA LEU A 107 9.72 0.78 16.41
C LEU A 107 9.42 2.26 16.50
N VAL A 108 8.48 2.65 17.36
CA VAL A 108 8.13 4.06 17.56
C VAL A 108 9.33 4.86 18.07
N ARG A 109 10.15 4.30 18.98
CA ARG A 109 11.40 4.94 19.42
C ARG A 109 12.43 5.12 18.30
N GLU A 110 12.35 4.31 17.24
CA GLU A 110 13.23 4.40 16.07
C GLU A 110 12.69 5.38 15.02
N LEU A 111 11.38 5.70 15.04
CA LEU A 111 10.70 6.46 13.99
C LEU A 111 11.33 7.83 13.68
N PRO A 112 11.71 8.67 14.67
CA PRO A 112 12.39 9.94 14.39
C PRO A 112 13.71 9.76 13.65
N ARG A 113 14.48 8.72 14.01
CA ARG A 113 15.75 8.40 13.35
C ARG A 113 15.51 7.83 11.96
N ALA A 114 14.49 7.00 11.80
CA ALA A 114 14.09 6.45 10.51
C ALA A 114 13.69 7.54 9.50
N ILE A 115 12.92 8.53 9.96
CA ILE A 115 12.57 9.73 9.18
C ILE A 115 13.84 10.47 8.75
N ALA A 116 14.74 10.78 9.68
CA ALA A 116 15.98 11.49 9.37
C ALA A 116 16.92 10.69 8.46
N ALA A 117 16.85 9.36 8.51
CA ALA A 117 17.66 8.45 7.69
C ALA A 117 17.05 8.14 6.32
N GLY A 118 15.92 8.74 5.95
CA GLY A 118 15.27 8.49 4.65
C GLY A 118 14.72 7.07 4.50
N GLN A 119 14.34 6.43 5.60
CA GLN A 119 13.80 5.07 5.58
C GLN A 119 12.30 5.04 5.30
N LEU A 120 11.62 6.17 5.44
CA LEU A 120 10.21 6.31 5.09
C LEU A 120 10.06 6.84 3.67
N PHE A 121 9.03 6.35 2.99
CA PHE A 121 8.64 6.80 1.66
C PHE A 121 7.12 6.78 1.52
N LEU A 122 6.62 7.44 0.48
CA LEU A 122 5.19 7.47 0.16
C LEU A 122 4.92 6.62 -1.08
N GLN A 123 3.92 5.75 -0.99
CA GLN A 123 3.27 5.15 -2.15
C GLN A 123 2.00 5.94 -2.48
N TYR A 124 1.65 5.99 -3.77
CA TYR A 124 0.53 6.79 -4.24
C TYR A 124 -0.54 5.93 -4.90
N GLN A 125 -1.73 5.86 -4.28
CA GLN A 125 -2.86 5.13 -4.83
C GLN A 125 -3.79 6.06 -5.63
N PRO A 126 -3.96 5.90 -6.96
CA PRO A 126 -4.78 6.80 -7.76
C PRO A 126 -6.28 6.74 -7.41
N LYS A 127 -6.93 7.90 -7.32
CA LYS A 127 -8.39 8.05 -7.18
C LYS A 127 -9.02 8.38 -8.53
N VAL A 128 -9.88 7.50 -9.03
CA VAL A 128 -10.48 7.62 -10.37
C VAL A 128 -11.91 8.14 -10.27
N ASN A 129 -12.22 9.20 -11.01
CA ASN A 129 -13.60 9.61 -11.26
C ASN A 129 -14.21 8.69 -12.34
N VAL A 130 -15.05 7.76 -11.91
CA VAL A 130 -15.62 6.73 -12.79
C VAL A 130 -16.45 7.31 -13.95
N ARG A 131 -17.17 8.43 -13.73
CA ARG A 131 -18.00 9.05 -14.78
C ARG A 131 -17.17 9.76 -15.84
N ARG A 132 -16.03 10.33 -15.44
CA ARG A 132 -15.12 11.07 -16.33
C ARG A 132 -13.97 10.22 -16.86
N GLU A 133 -13.84 8.99 -16.37
CA GLU A 133 -12.78 8.03 -16.71
C GLU A 133 -11.37 8.62 -16.59
N MET A 134 -11.16 9.43 -15.55
CA MET A 134 -9.91 10.12 -15.33
C MET A 134 -9.46 10.02 -13.87
N VAL A 135 -8.16 9.98 -13.66
CA VAL A 135 -7.55 10.14 -12.33
C VAL A 135 -7.79 11.59 -11.89
N THR A 136 -8.35 11.77 -10.70
CA THR A 136 -8.66 13.08 -10.12
C THR A 136 -7.85 13.42 -8.88
N GLY A 137 -6.95 12.53 -8.48
CA GLY A 137 -6.07 12.70 -7.33
C GLY A 137 -5.41 11.37 -6.95
N ALA A 138 -4.63 11.39 -5.88
CA ALA A 138 -4.00 10.19 -5.34
C ALA A 138 -4.01 10.21 -3.81
N GLU A 139 -4.05 9.05 -3.18
CA GLU A 139 -3.81 8.90 -1.74
C GLU A 139 -2.35 8.58 -1.48
N ALA A 140 -1.72 9.36 -0.60
CA ALA A 140 -0.37 9.11 -0.12
C ALA A 140 -0.42 8.14 1.07
N LEU A 141 0.27 7.02 0.93
CA LEU A 141 0.32 5.93 1.89
C LEU A 141 1.76 5.77 2.36
N VAL A 142 1.99 5.98 3.65
CA VAL A 142 3.33 5.83 4.25
C VAL A 142 3.78 4.38 4.17
N ARG A 143 5.07 4.20 3.89
CA ARG A 143 5.77 2.92 3.96
C ARG A 143 7.11 3.13 4.65
N TRP A 144 7.57 2.13 5.40
CA TRP A 144 8.86 2.18 6.06
C TRP A 144 9.75 1.03 5.60
N HIS A 145 10.80 1.36 4.87
CA HIS A 145 11.86 0.41 4.50
C HIS A 145 12.93 0.34 5.61
N HIS A 146 12.75 -0.58 6.54
CA HIS A 146 13.65 -0.76 7.68
C HIS A 146 14.88 -1.61 7.30
N PRO A 147 16.11 -1.18 7.65
CA PRO A 147 17.35 -1.82 7.19
C PRO A 147 17.52 -3.29 7.60
N VAL A 148 16.91 -3.70 8.70
CA VAL A 148 16.98 -5.09 9.21
C VAL A 148 15.67 -5.85 8.99
N ARG A 149 14.53 -5.14 8.96
CA ARG A 149 13.18 -5.73 9.04
C ARG A 149 12.47 -5.74 7.68
N GLY A 150 13.04 -5.09 6.67
CA GLY A 150 12.40 -4.96 5.36
C GLY A 150 11.26 -3.95 5.39
N LEU A 151 10.25 -4.17 4.54
CA LEU A 151 9.10 -3.30 4.45
C LEU A 151 8.18 -3.48 5.66
N ILE A 152 7.95 -2.39 6.38
CA ILE A 152 7.03 -2.26 7.50
C ILE A 152 5.82 -1.43 7.03
N LEU A 153 4.63 -1.94 7.28
CA LEU A 153 3.36 -1.33 6.87
C LEU A 153 2.75 -0.46 7.98
N PRO A 154 1.94 0.56 7.66
CA PRO A 154 1.32 1.46 8.64
C PRO A 154 0.60 0.74 9.77
N GLY A 155 -0.16 -0.32 9.47
CA GLY A 155 -0.88 -1.10 10.48
C GLY A 155 0.01 -1.60 11.64
N GLU A 156 1.32 -1.77 11.41
CA GLU A 156 2.25 -2.31 12.39
C GLU A 156 2.84 -1.26 13.36
N PHE A 157 2.77 0.04 13.04
CA PHE A 157 3.39 1.09 13.86
C PHE A 157 2.52 2.31 14.12
N ILE A 158 1.41 2.52 13.39
CA ILE A 158 0.56 3.71 13.56
C ILE A 158 -0.06 3.77 14.96
N ASN A 159 -0.68 2.68 15.44
CA ASN A 159 -1.28 2.65 16.80
C ASN A 159 -0.24 2.98 17.89
N ALA A 160 0.94 2.39 17.78
CA ALA A 160 2.02 2.65 18.74
C ALA A 160 2.56 4.09 18.61
N ALA A 161 2.59 4.66 17.41
CA ALA A 161 3.01 6.04 17.18
C ALA A 161 2.00 7.04 17.74
N GLU A 162 0.70 6.71 17.71
CA GLU A 162 -0.35 7.46 18.38
C GLU A 162 -0.17 7.44 19.90
N ASP A 163 -0.03 6.25 20.49
CA ASP A 163 0.18 6.07 21.93
C ASP A 163 1.47 6.76 22.42
N GLY A 164 2.53 6.74 21.59
CA GLY A 164 3.82 7.33 21.89
C GLY A 164 3.97 8.81 21.51
N GLY A 165 2.98 9.41 20.85
CA GLY A 165 3.01 10.81 20.37
C GLY A 165 3.87 11.07 19.12
N GLU A 166 4.63 10.08 18.64
CA GLU A 166 5.47 10.22 17.43
C GLU A 166 4.65 10.35 16.14
N ILE A 167 3.33 10.09 16.20
CA ILE A 167 2.40 10.31 15.09
C ILE A 167 2.42 11.77 14.59
N VAL A 168 2.71 12.74 15.48
CA VAL A 168 2.86 14.16 15.12
C VAL A 168 4.01 14.32 14.12
N GLY A 169 5.20 13.83 14.49
CA GLY A 169 6.41 13.96 13.67
C GLY A 169 6.26 13.26 12.32
N LEU A 170 5.66 12.07 12.33
CA LEU A 170 5.35 11.33 11.12
C LEU A 170 4.41 12.10 10.19
N THR A 171 3.30 12.62 10.73
CA THR A 171 2.29 13.31 9.93
C THR A 171 2.84 14.60 9.31
N LEU A 172 3.63 15.37 10.07
CA LEU A 172 4.30 16.57 9.56
C LEU A 172 5.36 16.24 8.49
N TRP A 173 6.07 15.12 8.63
CA TRP A 173 6.97 14.64 7.59
C TRP A 173 6.20 14.25 6.32
N THR A 174 5.12 13.48 6.44
CA THR A 174 4.26 13.09 5.31
C THR A 174 3.71 14.30 4.58
N LEU A 175 3.25 15.33 5.31
CA LEU A 175 2.75 16.56 4.72
C LEU A 175 3.80 17.27 3.86
N ARG A 176 5.03 17.40 4.38
CA ARG A 176 6.14 18.03 3.63
C ARG A 176 6.53 17.22 2.39
N GLN A 177 6.55 15.90 2.48
CA GLN A 177 6.85 15.04 1.33
C GLN A 177 5.75 15.13 0.27
N VAL A 178 4.48 15.07 0.66
CA VAL A 178 3.35 15.20 -0.28
C VAL A 178 3.37 16.52 -1.02
N ILE A 179 3.69 17.63 -0.34
CA ILE A 179 3.82 18.94 -1.00
C ILE A 179 4.93 18.90 -2.06
N ALA A 180 6.10 18.35 -1.72
CA ALA A 180 7.21 18.22 -2.67
C ALA A 180 6.83 17.34 -3.87
N ASP A 181 6.20 16.20 -3.62
CA ASP A 181 5.77 15.27 -4.67
C ASP A 181 4.66 15.88 -5.53
N GLN A 182 3.74 16.64 -4.95
CA GLN A 182 2.71 17.37 -5.69
C GLN A 182 3.33 18.44 -6.62
N GLN A 183 4.35 19.17 -6.17
CA GLN A 183 5.07 20.12 -7.02
C GLN A 183 5.76 19.42 -8.20
N VAL A 184 6.36 18.24 -7.96
CA VAL A 184 6.95 17.41 -9.03
C VAL A 184 5.88 16.97 -10.02
N LEU A 185 4.73 16.46 -9.54
CA LEU A 185 3.62 16.06 -10.39
C LEU A 185 3.08 17.23 -11.24
N ALA A 186 2.86 18.39 -10.63
CA ALA A 186 2.42 19.59 -11.32
C ALA A 186 3.40 20.03 -12.43
N ALA A 187 4.71 19.98 -12.16
CA ALA A 187 5.74 20.26 -13.17
C ALA A 187 5.72 19.30 -14.37
N HIS A 188 5.21 18.08 -14.17
CA HIS A 188 5.02 17.08 -15.24
C HIS A 188 3.60 17.12 -15.86
N GLY A 189 2.79 18.15 -15.57
CA GLY A 189 1.45 18.33 -16.12
C GLY A 189 0.34 17.60 -15.37
N HIS A 190 0.64 17.10 -14.16
CA HIS A 190 -0.29 16.39 -13.30
C HIS A 190 -0.66 17.23 -12.07
N ASP A 191 -1.30 18.37 -12.30
CA ASP A 191 -1.84 19.21 -11.23
C ASP A 191 -3.11 18.58 -10.64
N MET A 192 -2.93 17.83 -9.55
CA MET A 192 -4.01 17.08 -8.90
C MET A 192 -3.88 17.11 -7.38
N PRO A 193 -4.99 17.00 -6.64
CA PRO A 193 -4.95 16.87 -5.20
C PRO A 193 -4.34 15.54 -4.77
N VAL A 194 -3.49 15.61 -3.74
CA VAL A 194 -2.99 14.44 -3.02
C VAL A 194 -3.63 14.42 -1.64
N PHE A 195 -4.18 13.26 -1.27
CA PHE A 195 -4.85 13.03 0.01
C PHE A 195 -3.89 12.36 0.98
N ILE A 196 -3.85 12.83 2.23
CA ILE A 196 -3.08 12.20 3.30
C ILE A 196 -4.02 11.69 4.38
N ASN A 197 -3.59 10.65 5.09
CA ASN A 197 -4.23 10.19 6.30
C ASN A 197 -3.70 10.99 7.49
N ILE A 198 -4.60 11.48 8.35
CA ILE A 198 -4.28 12.18 9.59
C ILE A 198 -4.98 11.44 10.72
N SER A 199 -4.22 11.06 11.75
CA SER A 199 -4.79 10.44 12.93
C SER A 199 -5.80 11.38 13.62
N GLY A 200 -6.91 10.82 14.08
CA GLY A 200 -7.94 11.58 14.78
C GLY A 200 -7.43 12.27 16.04
N VAL A 201 -6.40 11.72 16.71
CA VAL A 201 -5.83 12.31 17.93
C VAL A 201 -5.17 13.67 17.68
N LEU A 202 -4.69 13.90 16.44
CA LEU A 202 -4.04 15.14 16.03
C LEU A 202 -5.03 16.27 15.74
N LEU A 203 -6.29 15.95 15.44
CA LEU A 203 -7.30 16.97 15.12
C LEU A 203 -7.67 17.83 16.34
N ALA A 204 -7.40 17.34 17.55
CA ALA A 204 -7.61 18.07 18.79
C ALA A 204 -6.34 18.78 19.31
N ASP A 205 -5.20 18.64 18.62
CA ASP A 205 -3.94 19.28 18.99
C ASP A 205 -3.79 20.61 18.23
N ASP A 206 -4.07 21.72 18.93
CA ASP A 206 -3.97 23.08 18.38
C ASP A 206 -2.57 23.41 17.83
N ALA A 207 -1.51 22.87 18.46
CA ALA A 207 -0.14 23.14 18.03
C ALA A 207 0.18 22.41 16.72
N PHE A 208 -0.26 21.15 16.61
CA PHE A 208 -0.16 20.40 15.36
C PHE A 208 -0.95 21.09 14.24
N VAL A 209 -2.21 21.48 14.49
CA VAL A 209 -3.07 22.12 13.49
C VAL A 209 -2.44 23.42 12.99
N ALA A 210 -1.94 24.27 13.90
CA ALA A 210 -1.27 25.51 13.54
C ALA A 210 -0.04 25.27 12.65
N GLU A 211 0.78 24.28 12.99
CA GLU A 211 1.98 23.93 12.23
C GLU A 211 1.65 23.34 10.85
N ALA A 212 0.66 22.44 10.77
CA ALA A 212 0.19 21.86 9.51
C ALA A 212 -0.34 22.96 8.56
N CYS A 213 -1.17 23.87 9.07
CA CYS A 213 -1.66 25.01 8.29
C CYS A 213 -0.52 25.92 7.81
N ARG A 214 0.48 26.17 8.66
CA ARG A 214 1.66 26.97 8.31
C ARG A 214 2.43 26.34 7.15
N ILE A 215 2.72 25.04 7.23
CA ILE A 215 3.41 24.28 6.17
C ILE A 215 2.67 24.38 4.84
N ILE A 216 1.34 24.22 4.85
CA ILE A 216 0.49 24.29 3.64
C ILE A 216 0.44 25.71 3.05
N THR A 217 0.49 26.74 3.90
CA THR A 217 0.37 28.14 3.44
C THR A 217 1.69 28.68 2.87
N GLU A 218 2.82 28.15 3.34
CA GLU A 218 4.17 28.57 2.90
C GLU A 218 4.70 27.82 1.67
N SER A 219 3.95 26.85 1.13
CA SER A 219 4.39 25.96 0.05
C SER A 219 4.04 26.41 -1.37
#